data_AF-A0AAW0X876-F1
#
_entry.id   AF-A0AAW0X876-F1
#
_cell.length_a   1.000
_cell.length_b   1.000
_cell.length_c   1.000
_cell.angle_alpha   90.00
_cell.angle_beta   90.00
_cell.angle_gamma   90.00
#
_symmetry.space_group_name_H-M   'P 1'
#
loop_
_entity.id
_entity.type
_entity.pdbx_description
1 polymer ?
#
loop_
_entity_poly.entity_id
_entity_poly.type
_entity_poly.pdbx_seq_one_letter_code
_entity_poly.pdbx_strand_id
1 'polypeptide(L)'
;MESTLYESWRDMTNPKSGLKLLYVTPEKLAKSKRFMATLQKMHQLGRFSHLAIDEVHCCSQWGHDFRPDYKFLGIMRKMFPGTPILGLTATATSRVIQDVQKILDIKGCLVLKASFNRPNLFYEVRPKPSVQEECITQLHQLLEGEFKGQSGIIYTMTIKDAEELVPVLRSRQISVAPYHAQMEAQVRSKVHKKWVANEYQAVVATIAFGMGIDKPDVRFVIHHCISKSMENFYQESGRAGRDGKPAKCIVFWRFADLNRQSTMVFTEQTGLENLYGLISYCIDSHRCRRNIIAEHFDERWESADCRGMCDHCRTPRETKNLDTTKYGENVLLILTKAASMNERLTGQKLIDLFLGKGPTKLRIKEATQQGLPRERAENIVAFLLIDGFLKEDFHFTPYNTISYIVPGPKAEAGVPPSSLIVGGIKKLSNTSGSLFSPSEKTINTQLKLCASNSEEKVRHMKKVDIKSKKNKPLKNDSKDTNSCDTPSNSKRNVSKITNGLSSKDQNLMSKFSQKQEHVIDCVSQLKDSSKSIVKTAPSEKTPQFVDISSDKEYNFDDSAQPSSSKRRRIITIDNSSDDSDN
;
A
#
# COMPACT_ATOMS: atom_id res chain seq x y z
N MET A 1 3.24 -9.79 -31.76
CA MET A 1 2.52 -10.09 -30.50
C MET A 1 1.30 -10.97 -30.73
N GLU A 2 0.58 -10.80 -31.85
CA GLU A 2 -0.58 -11.63 -32.22
C GLU A 2 -0.33 -13.15 -32.17
N SER A 3 0.83 -13.63 -32.64
CA SER A 3 1.17 -15.06 -32.59
C SER A 3 1.15 -15.61 -31.16
N THR A 4 1.66 -14.84 -30.20
CA THR A 4 1.67 -15.18 -28.76
C THR A 4 0.24 -15.18 -28.19
N LEU A 5 -0.63 -14.28 -28.65
CA LEU A 5 -2.05 -14.29 -28.30
C LEU A 5 -2.74 -15.53 -28.88
N TYR A 6 -2.57 -15.82 -30.18
CA TYR A 6 -3.20 -16.95 -30.85
C TYR A 6 -2.81 -18.30 -30.24
N GLU A 7 -1.54 -18.49 -29.88
CA GLU A 7 -1.11 -19.66 -29.11
C GLU A 7 -1.81 -19.77 -27.76
N SER A 8 -1.89 -18.66 -27.01
CA SER A 8 -2.49 -18.62 -25.67
C SER A 8 -3.97 -19.00 -25.68
N TRP A 9 -4.73 -18.53 -26.67
CA TRP A 9 -6.17 -18.79 -26.80
C TRP A 9 -6.45 -20.25 -27.19
N ARG A 10 -5.59 -20.83 -28.03
CA ARG A 10 -5.61 -22.27 -28.30
C ARG A 10 -5.25 -23.07 -27.04
N ASP A 11 -4.28 -22.62 -26.24
CA ASP A 11 -3.87 -23.28 -24.99
C ASP A 11 -4.88 -23.14 -23.83
N MET A 12 -5.84 -22.21 -23.89
CA MET A 12 -7.01 -22.22 -22.98
C MET A 12 -7.89 -23.45 -23.24
N THR A 13 -8.25 -23.69 -24.50
CA THR A 13 -9.25 -24.70 -24.90
C THR A 13 -8.67 -26.09 -25.22
N ASN A 14 -7.38 -26.17 -25.56
CA ASN A 14 -6.64 -27.42 -25.82
C ASN A 14 -6.56 -28.31 -24.56
N PRO A 15 -7.15 -29.53 -24.55
CA PRO A 15 -7.08 -30.43 -23.40
C PRO A 15 -5.65 -30.76 -22.94
N LYS A 16 -4.71 -30.85 -23.90
CA LYS A 16 -3.30 -31.22 -23.69
C LYS A 16 -2.41 -30.02 -23.32
N SER A 17 -2.98 -28.82 -23.15
CA SER A 17 -2.23 -27.63 -22.72
C SER A 17 -1.79 -27.70 -21.26
N GLY A 18 -0.53 -27.36 -21.03
CA GLY A 18 0.12 -27.24 -19.71
C GLY A 18 0.00 -25.85 -19.06
N LEU A 19 -0.86 -24.97 -19.60
CA LEU A 19 -1.21 -23.69 -18.99
C LEU A 19 -1.88 -23.91 -17.63
N LYS A 20 -1.55 -23.08 -16.63
CA LYS A 20 -2.12 -23.17 -15.26
C LYS A 20 -2.55 -21.84 -14.65
N LEU A 21 -1.97 -20.73 -15.09
CA LEU A 21 -2.35 -19.38 -14.68
C LEU A 21 -2.38 -18.48 -15.92
N LEU A 22 -3.42 -17.66 -16.02
CA LEU A 22 -3.66 -16.69 -17.08
C LEU A 22 -3.99 -15.35 -16.42
N TYR A 23 -3.15 -14.35 -16.64
CA TYR A 23 -3.37 -12.99 -16.16
C TYR A 23 -3.98 -12.14 -17.27
N VAL A 24 -5.09 -11.46 -16.95
CA VAL A 24 -5.81 -10.53 -17.83
C VAL A 24 -6.32 -9.34 -17.05
N THR A 25 -6.49 -8.20 -17.72
CA THR A 25 -7.02 -6.98 -17.10
C THR A 25 -8.56 -6.95 -17.16
N PRO A 26 -9.25 -6.20 -16.27
CA PRO A 26 -10.70 -6.06 -16.28
C PRO A 26 -11.24 -5.51 -17.61
N GLU A 27 -10.49 -4.61 -18.25
CA GLU A 27 -10.88 -4.01 -19.52
C GLU A 27 -10.87 -5.05 -20.65
N LYS A 28 -9.94 -6.03 -20.66
CA LYS A 28 -9.95 -7.10 -21.66
C LYS A 28 -11.14 -8.05 -21.45
N LEU A 29 -11.50 -8.35 -20.19
CA LEU A 29 -12.71 -9.10 -19.84
C LEU A 29 -13.98 -8.37 -20.32
N ALA A 30 -14.13 -7.09 -20.00
CA ALA A 30 -15.32 -6.30 -20.33
C ALA A 30 -15.48 -6.01 -21.83
N LYS A 31 -14.38 -5.78 -22.55
CA LYS A 31 -14.42 -5.24 -23.93
C LYS A 31 -14.18 -6.30 -25.01
N SER A 32 -13.50 -7.42 -24.71
CA SER A 32 -13.20 -8.45 -25.72
C SER A 32 -14.22 -9.60 -25.76
N LYS A 33 -15.26 -9.43 -26.58
CA LYS A 33 -16.28 -10.47 -26.88
C LYS A 33 -15.64 -11.83 -27.23
N ARG A 34 -14.61 -11.81 -28.09
CA ARG A 34 -13.89 -12.99 -28.59
C ARG A 34 -13.14 -13.71 -27.45
N PHE A 35 -12.59 -12.98 -26.48
CA PHE A 35 -11.96 -13.56 -25.30
C PHE A 35 -13.00 -14.20 -24.37
N MET A 36 -14.11 -13.51 -24.10
CA MET A 36 -15.19 -14.04 -23.26
C MET A 36 -15.81 -15.34 -23.82
N ALA A 37 -16.02 -15.42 -25.14
CA ALA A 37 -16.45 -16.66 -25.80
C ALA A 37 -15.42 -17.81 -25.64
N THR A 38 -14.12 -17.48 -25.66
CA THR A 38 -13.04 -18.46 -25.42
C THR A 38 -13.02 -18.92 -23.95
N LEU A 39 -13.30 -18.02 -23.01
CA LEU A 39 -13.41 -18.31 -21.57
C LEU A 39 -14.65 -19.17 -21.26
N GLN A 40 -15.80 -18.91 -21.90
CA GLN A 40 -16.98 -19.77 -21.85
C GLN A 40 -16.68 -21.19 -22.38
N LYS A 41 -16.00 -21.31 -23.52
CA LYS A 41 -15.56 -22.62 -24.03
C LYS A 41 -14.58 -23.32 -23.09
N MET A 42 -13.72 -22.57 -22.38
CA MET A 42 -12.82 -23.12 -21.36
C MET A 42 -13.57 -23.63 -20.11
N HIS A 43 -14.65 -22.97 -19.70
CA HIS A 43 -15.54 -23.42 -18.61
C HIS A 43 -16.35 -24.65 -19.01
N GLN A 44 -16.98 -24.65 -20.20
CA GLN A 44 -17.71 -25.80 -20.77
C GLN A 44 -16.84 -27.07 -20.88
N LEU A 45 -15.54 -26.92 -21.17
CA LEU A 45 -14.58 -28.03 -21.22
C LEU A 45 -14.03 -28.45 -19.85
N GLY A 46 -14.57 -27.93 -18.74
CA GLY A 46 -14.12 -28.23 -17.37
C GLY A 46 -12.72 -27.70 -17.03
N ARG A 47 -12.16 -26.78 -17.84
CA ARG A 47 -10.79 -26.26 -17.69
C ARG A 47 -10.71 -24.97 -16.88
N PHE A 48 -11.81 -24.21 -16.77
CA PHE A 48 -11.86 -23.02 -15.91
C PHE A 48 -12.16 -23.41 -14.47
N SER A 49 -11.11 -23.70 -13.69
CA SER A 49 -11.26 -24.22 -12.33
C SER A 49 -11.52 -23.18 -11.24
N HIS A 50 -11.01 -21.95 -11.40
CA HIS A 50 -11.05 -20.88 -10.37
C HIS A 50 -10.96 -19.50 -11.04
N LEU A 51 -11.63 -18.51 -10.45
CA LEU A 51 -11.44 -17.09 -10.76
C LEU A 51 -10.74 -16.40 -9.58
N ALA A 52 -9.53 -15.89 -9.79
CA ALA A 52 -8.87 -15.00 -8.82
C ALA A 52 -9.04 -13.54 -9.27
N ILE A 53 -9.47 -12.67 -8.35
CA ILE A 53 -9.61 -11.22 -8.57
C ILE A 53 -8.62 -10.55 -7.62
N ASP A 54 -7.55 -9.99 -8.20
CA ASP A 54 -6.57 -9.21 -7.46
C ASP A 54 -7.03 -7.75 -7.31
N GLU A 55 -6.64 -7.12 -6.19
CA GLU A 55 -7.19 -5.86 -5.68
C GLU A 55 -8.72 -5.75 -5.83
N VAL A 56 -9.43 -6.77 -5.31
CA VAL A 56 -10.90 -6.90 -5.36
C VAL A 56 -11.65 -5.71 -4.76
N HIS A 57 -10.98 -4.88 -3.95
CA HIS A 57 -11.55 -3.64 -3.40
C HIS A 57 -11.95 -2.64 -4.50
N CYS A 58 -11.30 -2.68 -5.68
CA CYS A 58 -11.61 -1.82 -6.83
C CYS A 58 -13.03 -1.98 -7.39
N CYS A 59 -13.74 -3.06 -7.05
CA CYS A 59 -15.17 -3.22 -7.34
C CYS A 59 -16.04 -2.15 -6.65
N SER A 60 -15.69 -1.77 -5.42
CA SER A 60 -16.54 -0.95 -4.54
C SER A 60 -16.35 0.54 -4.78
N GLN A 61 -17.44 1.30 -4.85
CA GLN A 61 -17.38 2.77 -4.86
C GLN A 61 -17.00 3.37 -3.49
N TRP A 62 -16.94 2.54 -2.45
CA TRP A 62 -16.39 2.87 -1.14
C TRP A 62 -14.91 2.48 -1.01
N GLY A 63 -14.29 1.94 -2.07
CA GLY A 63 -12.85 1.70 -2.15
C GLY A 63 -12.07 2.93 -2.65
N HIS A 64 -10.83 3.09 -2.20
CA HIS A 64 -9.96 4.23 -2.50
C HIS A 64 -9.37 4.24 -3.93
N ASP A 65 -9.50 3.13 -4.67
CA ASP A 65 -9.15 3.01 -6.09
C ASP A 65 -10.30 2.33 -6.88
N PHE A 66 -11.52 2.88 -6.77
CA PHE A 66 -12.68 2.37 -7.51
C PHE A 66 -12.45 2.39 -9.04
N ARG A 67 -12.71 1.27 -9.71
CA ARG A 67 -12.56 1.13 -11.17
C ARG A 67 -13.87 0.69 -11.84
N PRO A 68 -14.45 1.47 -12.76
CA PRO A 68 -15.71 1.11 -13.43
C PRO A 68 -15.71 -0.27 -14.09
N ASP A 69 -14.64 -0.66 -14.77
CA ASP A 69 -14.52 -1.97 -15.43
C ASP A 69 -14.60 -3.17 -14.45
N TYR A 70 -14.25 -3.00 -13.16
CA TYR A 70 -14.44 -4.06 -12.15
C TYR A 70 -15.92 -4.37 -11.89
N LYS A 71 -16.87 -3.46 -12.17
CA LYS A 71 -18.32 -3.74 -12.03
C LYS A 71 -18.78 -4.85 -12.97
N PHE A 72 -18.08 -5.09 -14.09
CA PHE A 72 -18.36 -6.21 -14.99
C PHE A 72 -18.16 -7.57 -14.29
N LEU A 73 -17.30 -7.66 -13.28
CA LEU A 73 -17.00 -8.92 -12.58
C LEU A 73 -18.22 -9.52 -11.86
N GLY A 74 -19.25 -8.72 -11.57
CA GLY A 74 -20.53 -9.21 -11.02
C GLY A 74 -21.27 -10.20 -11.93
N ILE A 75 -21.03 -10.17 -13.24
CA ILE A 75 -21.63 -11.14 -14.17
C ILE A 75 -20.91 -12.50 -14.15
N MET A 76 -19.65 -12.55 -13.67
CA MET A 76 -18.79 -13.75 -13.74
C MET A 76 -19.41 -14.96 -13.02
N ARG A 77 -20.03 -14.74 -11.85
CA ARG A 77 -20.74 -15.78 -11.08
C ARG A 77 -21.94 -16.37 -11.86
N LYS A 78 -22.59 -15.57 -12.72
CA LYS A 78 -23.71 -16.01 -13.56
C LYS A 78 -23.23 -16.69 -14.86
N MET A 79 -22.12 -16.23 -15.43
CA MET A 79 -21.54 -16.81 -16.65
C MET A 79 -20.79 -18.14 -16.40
N PHE A 80 -20.22 -18.31 -15.22
CA PHE A 80 -19.34 -19.44 -14.89
C PHE A 80 -19.79 -20.17 -13.60
N PRO A 81 -21.03 -20.68 -13.54
CA PRO A 81 -21.57 -21.34 -12.35
C PRO A 81 -20.67 -22.52 -11.91
N GLY A 82 -20.63 -22.77 -10.60
CA GLY A 82 -19.74 -23.76 -9.98
C GLY A 82 -18.29 -23.32 -9.81
N THR A 83 -17.82 -22.28 -10.52
CA THR A 83 -16.43 -21.80 -10.41
C THR A 83 -16.22 -21.03 -9.09
N PRO A 84 -15.28 -21.43 -8.21
CA PRO A 84 -14.93 -20.67 -7.02
C PRO A 84 -14.28 -19.33 -7.36
N ILE A 85 -14.62 -18.30 -6.60
CA ILE A 85 -14.08 -16.95 -6.73
C ILE A 85 -13.21 -16.65 -5.49
N LEU A 86 -11.96 -16.24 -5.72
CA LEU A 86 -11.02 -15.78 -4.70
C LEU A 86 -10.78 -14.27 -4.90
N GLY A 87 -11.27 -13.45 -3.97
CA GLY A 87 -10.93 -12.02 -3.91
C GLY A 87 -9.70 -11.78 -3.03
N LEU A 88 -8.74 -11.01 -3.53
CA LEU A 88 -7.53 -10.60 -2.81
C LEU A 88 -7.49 -9.07 -2.70
N THR A 89 -7.03 -8.54 -1.56
CA THR A 89 -6.81 -7.10 -1.35
C THR A 89 -5.91 -6.89 -0.12
N ALA A 90 -5.03 -5.90 -0.18
CA ALA A 90 -4.20 -5.50 0.97
C ALA A 90 -4.86 -4.47 1.89
N THR A 91 -5.96 -3.85 1.44
CA THR A 91 -6.63 -2.72 2.10
C THR A 91 -8.13 -2.73 1.77
N ALA A 92 -8.93 -3.23 2.71
CA ALA A 92 -10.39 -3.15 2.62
C ALA A 92 -11.00 -3.11 4.03
N THR A 93 -11.87 -2.13 4.26
CA THR A 93 -12.70 -2.03 5.46
C THR A 93 -13.88 -3.01 5.38
N SER A 94 -14.57 -3.24 6.49
CA SER A 94 -15.75 -4.11 6.55
C SER A 94 -16.87 -3.64 5.61
N ARG A 95 -17.01 -2.32 5.44
CA ARG A 95 -17.92 -1.68 4.47
C ARG A 95 -17.58 -2.10 3.03
N VAL A 96 -16.31 -2.01 2.65
CA VAL A 96 -15.82 -2.42 1.31
C VAL A 96 -15.99 -3.92 1.10
N ILE A 97 -15.68 -4.77 2.10
CA ILE A 97 -15.85 -6.23 2.00
C ILE A 97 -17.33 -6.60 1.74
N GLN A 98 -18.27 -5.99 2.46
CA GLN A 98 -19.70 -6.21 2.26
C GLN A 98 -20.19 -5.75 0.88
N ASP A 99 -19.67 -4.63 0.37
CA ASP A 99 -20.03 -4.09 -0.95
C ASP A 99 -19.47 -4.96 -2.08
N VAL A 100 -18.21 -5.39 -1.98
CA VAL A 100 -17.58 -6.38 -2.86
C VAL A 100 -18.38 -7.68 -2.92
N GLN A 101 -18.82 -8.20 -1.77
CA GLN A 101 -19.66 -9.42 -1.70
C GLN A 101 -20.99 -9.26 -2.42
N LYS A 102 -21.63 -8.08 -2.34
CA LYS A 102 -22.88 -7.77 -3.06
C LYS A 102 -22.64 -7.66 -4.57
N ILE A 103 -21.62 -6.91 -4.99
CA ILE A 103 -21.30 -6.67 -6.40
C ILE A 103 -20.94 -7.98 -7.13
N LEU A 104 -20.24 -8.89 -6.45
CA LEU A 104 -19.85 -10.20 -6.98
C LEU A 104 -20.86 -11.34 -6.70
N ASP A 105 -22.01 -11.03 -6.08
CA ASP A 105 -23.07 -11.98 -5.65
C ASP A 105 -22.53 -13.16 -4.80
N ILE A 106 -21.49 -12.94 -3.99
CA ILE A 106 -20.79 -13.99 -3.23
C ILE A 106 -21.50 -14.29 -1.89
N LYS A 107 -22.63 -14.99 -2.00
CA LYS A 107 -23.30 -15.66 -0.89
C LYS A 107 -22.35 -16.69 -0.25
N GLY A 108 -22.29 -16.73 1.09
CA GLY A 108 -21.49 -17.70 1.85
C GLY A 108 -19.97 -17.49 1.80
N CYS A 109 -19.50 -16.25 1.58
CA CYS A 109 -18.07 -15.93 1.47
C CYS A 109 -17.28 -16.19 2.77
N LEU A 110 -16.24 -17.02 2.71
CA LEU A 110 -15.25 -17.12 3.78
C LEU A 110 -14.30 -15.92 3.73
N VAL A 111 -14.37 -15.04 4.73
CA VAL A 111 -13.48 -13.88 4.86
C VAL A 111 -12.32 -14.23 5.79
N LEU A 112 -11.09 -14.16 5.27
CA LEU A 112 -9.86 -14.36 6.04
C LEU A 112 -9.14 -13.01 6.17
N LYS A 113 -9.09 -12.47 7.39
CA LYS A 113 -8.44 -11.18 7.71
C LYS A 113 -7.16 -11.42 8.49
N ALA A 114 -6.03 -10.95 7.96
CA ALA A 114 -4.78 -10.85 8.71
C ALA A 114 -4.71 -9.47 9.42
N SER A 115 -3.87 -9.37 10.46
CA SER A 115 -3.58 -8.08 11.10
C SER A 115 -2.81 -7.15 10.15
N PHE A 116 -3.14 -5.87 10.15
CA PHE A 116 -2.39 -4.83 9.42
C PHE A 116 -1.11 -4.41 10.16
N ASN A 117 -0.87 -4.89 11.38
CA ASN A 117 0.29 -4.47 12.14
C ASN A 117 1.61 -5.04 11.57
N ARG A 118 2.44 -4.13 11.08
CA ARG A 118 3.86 -4.34 10.80
C ARG A 118 4.68 -3.84 12.01
N PRO A 119 5.05 -4.70 12.98
CA PRO A 119 5.62 -4.25 14.26
C PRO A 119 6.99 -3.57 14.13
N ASN A 120 7.70 -3.79 13.03
CA ASN A 120 9.02 -3.24 12.76
C ASN A 120 9.02 -1.81 12.17
N LEU A 121 7.86 -1.25 11.85
CA LEU A 121 7.76 0.10 11.27
C LEU A 121 7.62 1.17 12.36
N PHE A 122 8.41 2.24 12.28
CA PHE A 122 8.26 3.41 13.14
C PHE A 122 7.48 4.50 12.40
N TYR A 123 6.32 4.90 12.92
CA TYR A 123 5.49 5.96 12.34
C TYR A 123 5.74 7.33 12.98
N GLU A 124 5.95 8.36 12.16
CA GLU A 124 6.27 9.73 12.60
C GLU A 124 5.59 10.76 11.67
N VAL A 125 4.91 11.77 12.22
CA VAL A 125 4.47 12.93 11.44
C VAL A 125 5.30 14.15 11.87
N ARG A 126 5.77 14.93 10.88
CA ARG A 126 6.55 16.15 11.08
C ARG A 126 5.84 17.35 10.42
N PRO A 127 5.88 18.54 11.03
CA PRO A 127 5.49 19.76 10.33
C PRO A 127 6.44 20.01 9.16
N LYS A 128 5.87 20.21 7.97
CA LYS A 128 6.58 20.53 6.73
C LYS A 128 6.82 22.04 6.69
N PRO A 129 8.08 22.53 6.68
CA PRO A 129 8.35 23.96 6.70
C PRO A 129 7.64 24.75 5.61
N SER A 130 7.28 25.98 5.94
CA SER A 130 6.68 26.92 4.97
C SER A 130 7.70 27.31 3.89
N VAL A 131 8.95 27.54 4.30
CA VAL A 131 10.11 27.86 3.47
C VAL A 131 10.67 26.58 2.84
N GLN A 132 10.89 26.60 1.53
CA GLN A 132 11.40 25.44 0.79
C GLN A 132 12.79 25.01 1.26
N GLU A 133 13.70 25.96 1.47
CA GLU A 133 15.08 25.70 1.90
C GLU A 133 15.17 24.98 3.26
N GLU A 134 14.30 25.32 4.22
CA GLU A 134 14.18 24.61 5.50
C GLU A 134 13.70 23.16 5.30
N CYS A 135 12.72 22.95 4.41
CA CYS A 135 12.19 21.63 4.09
C CYS A 135 13.24 20.72 3.42
N ILE A 136 14.01 21.27 2.47
CA ILE A 136 15.14 20.57 1.85
C ILE A 136 16.22 20.26 2.89
N THR A 137 16.51 21.20 3.80
CA THR A 137 17.52 21.00 4.84
C THR A 137 17.12 19.91 5.84
N GLN A 138 15.86 19.84 6.28
CA GLN A 138 15.37 18.72 7.11
C GLN A 138 15.45 17.37 6.38
N LEU A 139 15.14 17.34 5.09
CA LEU A 139 15.22 16.13 4.28
C LEU A 139 16.67 15.67 4.07
N HIS A 140 17.59 16.60 3.82
CA HIS A 140 19.03 16.32 3.73
C HIS A 140 19.60 15.80 5.07
N GLN A 141 19.22 16.40 6.21
CA GLN A 141 19.61 15.93 7.55
C GLN A 141 19.12 14.50 7.85
N LEU A 142 17.94 14.11 7.35
CA LEU A 142 17.47 12.73 7.44
C LEU A 142 18.30 11.77 6.58
N LEU A 143 18.57 12.14 5.33
CA LEU A 143 19.23 11.27 4.35
C LEU A 143 20.73 11.10 4.61
N GLU A 144 21.42 12.16 5.03
CA GLU A 144 22.85 12.16 5.35
C GLU A 144 23.14 11.87 6.84
N GLY A 145 22.10 11.88 7.68
CA GLY A 145 22.16 11.51 9.10
C GLY A 145 21.52 10.14 9.38
N GLU A 146 20.24 10.15 9.78
CA GLU A 146 19.49 8.96 10.26
C GLU A 146 19.50 7.79 9.26
N PHE A 147 19.53 8.09 7.96
CA PHE A 147 19.45 7.12 6.87
C PHE A 147 20.72 7.02 6.00
N LYS A 148 21.88 7.50 6.48
CA LYS A 148 23.12 7.47 5.69
C LYS A 148 23.48 6.04 5.24
N GLY A 149 23.68 5.87 3.93
CA GLY A 149 23.99 4.57 3.31
C GLY A 149 22.84 3.56 3.30
N GLN A 150 21.61 3.96 3.67
CA GLN A 150 20.43 3.10 3.71
C GLN A 150 19.49 3.36 2.52
N SER A 151 18.82 2.32 2.01
CA SER A 151 17.85 2.50 0.92
C SER A 151 16.49 3.01 1.40
N GLY A 152 15.84 3.86 0.61
CA GLY A 152 14.48 4.33 0.90
C GLY A 152 13.69 4.84 -0.31
N ILE A 153 12.50 5.38 -0.05
CA ILE A 153 11.59 5.98 -1.03
C ILE A 153 11.15 7.35 -0.52
N ILE A 154 11.04 8.35 -1.41
CA ILE A 154 10.51 9.68 -1.09
C ILE A 154 9.28 9.90 -1.99
N TYR A 155 8.08 9.83 -1.42
CA TYR A 155 6.84 10.04 -2.15
C TYR A 155 6.49 11.53 -2.27
N THR A 156 6.23 11.96 -3.50
CA THR A 156 5.76 13.30 -3.86
C THR A 156 4.36 13.25 -4.45
N MET A 157 3.65 14.38 -4.37
CA MET A 157 2.30 14.50 -4.91
C MET A 157 2.28 14.51 -6.44
N THR A 158 3.11 15.36 -7.05
CA THR A 158 3.12 15.57 -8.50
C THR A 158 4.44 15.12 -9.14
N ILE A 159 4.41 15.01 -10.47
CA ILE A 159 5.59 14.76 -11.30
C ILE A 159 6.60 15.90 -11.13
N LYS A 160 6.12 17.15 -11.21
CA LYS A 160 6.92 18.36 -11.00
C LYS A 160 7.60 18.35 -9.62
N ASP A 161 6.90 17.97 -8.56
CA ASP A 161 7.46 17.85 -7.20
C ASP A 161 8.66 16.87 -7.16
N ALA A 162 8.65 15.81 -7.98
CA ALA A 162 9.77 14.86 -8.07
C ALA A 162 10.93 15.38 -8.93
N GLU A 163 10.61 15.99 -10.07
CA GLU A 163 11.58 16.55 -11.02
C GLU A 163 12.32 17.77 -10.45
N GLU A 164 11.66 18.61 -9.65
CA GLU A 164 12.29 19.75 -8.96
C GLU A 164 13.11 19.32 -7.72
N LEU A 165 12.68 18.29 -6.99
CA LEU A 165 13.35 17.85 -5.76
C LEU A 165 14.66 17.09 -6.03
N VAL A 166 14.74 16.31 -7.11
CA VAL A 166 15.92 15.49 -7.41
C VAL A 166 17.20 16.31 -7.67
N PRO A 167 17.21 17.36 -8.51
CA PRO A 167 18.39 18.21 -8.72
C PRO A 167 18.89 18.86 -7.43
N VAL A 168 17.97 19.31 -6.57
CA VAL A 168 18.30 19.96 -5.30
C VAL A 168 18.90 18.98 -4.29
N LEU A 169 18.42 17.74 -4.23
CA LEU A 169 19.04 16.70 -3.39
C LEU A 169 20.41 16.26 -3.95
N ARG A 170 20.56 16.17 -5.27
CA ARG A 170 21.83 15.84 -5.93
C ARG A 170 22.90 16.91 -5.74
N SER A 171 22.54 18.20 -5.74
CA SER A 171 23.51 19.27 -5.44
C SER A 171 24.03 19.20 -3.99
N ARG A 172 23.27 18.58 -3.08
CA ARG A 172 23.70 18.21 -1.72
C ARG A 172 24.26 16.78 -1.62
N GLN A 173 24.80 16.27 -2.73
CA GLN A 173 25.51 14.98 -2.83
C GLN A 173 24.67 13.72 -2.53
N ILE A 174 23.35 13.84 -2.37
CA ILE A 174 22.46 12.70 -2.12
C ILE A 174 22.20 11.94 -3.44
N SER A 175 22.47 10.63 -3.45
CA SER A 175 22.24 9.77 -4.62
C SER A 175 20.76 9.42 -4.78
N VAL A 176 20.02 10.24 -5.54
CA VAL A 176 18.60 10.02 -5.87
C VAL A 176 18.29 10.05 -7.36
N ALA A 177 17.13 9.50 -7.74
CA ALA A 177 16.56 9.58 -9.09
C ALA A 177 15.03 9.71 -9.07
N PRO A 178 14.42 10.30 -10.12
CA PRO A 178 12.97 10.46 -10.19
C PRO A 178 12.30 9.17 -10.69
N TYR A 179 11.04 8.94 -10.33
CA TYR A 179 10.19 7.91 -10.93
C TYR A 179 8.72 8.36 -11.05
N HIS A 180 8.22 8.48 -12.28
CA HIS A 180 6.85 8.88 -12.58
C HIS A 180 6.32 8.23 -13.87
N ALA A 181 5.00 8.29 -14.06
CA ALA A 181 4.31 7.63 -15.18
C ALA A 181 4.73 8.14 -16.57
N GLN A 182 5.09 9.42 -16.70
CA GLN A 182 5.52 10.04 -17.97
C GLN A 182 6.94 9.65 -18.40
N MET A 183 7.75 9.04 -17.54
CA MET A 183 9.08 8.55 -17.92
C MET A 183 8.95 7.32 -18.84
N GLU A 184 9.80 7.28 -19.88
CA GLU A 184 9.95 6.11 -20.74
C GLU A 184 10.18 4.81 -19.96
N ALA A 185 9.57 3.71 -20.41
CA ALA A 185 9.65 2.42 -19.74
C ALA A 185 11.11 1.92 -19.58
N GLN A 186 12.00 2.21 -20.54
CA GLN A 186 13.43 1.87 -20.44
C GLN A 186 14.12 2.65 -19.31
N VAL A 187 13.86 3.95 -19.19
CA VAL A 187 14.43 4.81 -18.15
C VAL A 187 13.87 4.41 -16.77
N ARG A 188 12.57 4.12 -16.66
CA ARG A 188 11.96 3.56 -15.44
C ARG A 188 12.63 2.24 -15.02
N SER A 189 12.87 1.33 -15.95
CA SER A 189 13.59 0.07 -15.70
C SER A 189 15.03 0.30 -15.23
N LYS A 190 15.74 1.27 -15.84
CA LYS A 190 17.10 1.66 -15.47
C LYS A 190 17.17 2.26 -14.06
N VAL A 191 16.22 3.13 -13.68
CA VAL A 191 16.12 3.70 -12.32
C VAL A 191 15.84 2.61 -11.29
N HIS A 192 14.84 1.74 -11.54
CA HIS A 192 14.50 0.66 -10.63
C HIS A 192 15.67 -0.30 -10.40
N LYS A 193 16.37 -0.73 -11.46
CA LYS A 193 17.57 -1.59 -11.36
C LYS A 193 18.68 -0.96 -10.52
N LYS A 194 19.01 0.32 -10.77
CA LYS A 194 20.04 1.06 -10.02
C LYS A 194 19.72 1.18 -8.53
N TRP A 195 18.45 1.44 -8.17
CA TRP A 195 18.03 1.53 -6.77
C TRP A 195 17.98 0.16 -6.07
N VAL A 196 17.56 -0.91 -6.76
CA VAL A 196 17.65 -2.28 -6.23
C VAL A 196 19.10 -2.68 -5.96
N ALA A 197 20.03 -2.28 -6.84
CA ALA A 197 21.48 -2.46 -6.72
C ALA A 197 22.17 -1.48 -5.76
N ASN A 198 21.43 -0.66 -5.01
CA ASN A 198 21.93 0.35 -4.05
C ASN A 198 22.80 1.46 -4.64
N GLU A 199 22.79 1.68 -5.97
CA GLU A 199 23.48 2.81 -6.61
C GLU A 199 22.77 4.14 -6.31
N TYR A 200 21.45 4.10 -6.15
CA TYR A 200 20.65 5.19 -5.59
C TYR A 200 20.24 4.87 -4.16
N GLN A 201 20.43 5.83 -3.26
CA GLN A 201 19.96 5.78 -1.88
C GLN A 201 18.42 5.82 -1.84
N ALA A 202 17.79 6.69 -2.63
CA ALA A 202 16.34 6.74 -2.73
C ALA A 202 15.83 7.02 -4.15
N VAL A 203 14.59 6.57 -4.40
CA VAL A 203 13.78 7.04 -5.52
C VAL A 203 12.85 8.13 -5.01
N VAL A 204 12.84 9.28 -5.68
CA VAL A 204 11.83 10.34 -5.49
C VAL A 204 10.71 10.07 -6.49
N ALA A 205 9.48 9.85 -6.03
CA ALA A 205 8.46 9.27 -6.89
C ALA A 205 7.04 9.74 -6.61
N THR A 206 6.19 9.73 -7.64
CA THR A 206 4.74 9.69 -7.44
C THR A 206 4.26 8.25 -7.18
N ILE A 207 2.96 8.07 -6.92
CA ILE A 207 2.31 6.76 -6.72
C ILE A 207 2.57 5.74 -7.86
N ALA A 208 3.04 6.19 -9.04
CA ALA A 208 3.49 5.33 -10.13
C ALA A 208 4.65 4.38 -9.73
N PHE A 209 5.47 4.73 -8.73
CA PHE A 209 6.43 3.82 -8.11
C PHE A 209 5.70 3.00 -7.03
N GLY A 210 4.89 2.03 -7.46
CA GLY A 210 4.06 1.22 -6.58
C GLY A 210 4.01 -0.27 -6.95
N MET A 211 3.46 -0.61 -8.11
CA MET A 211 3.28 -2.01 -8.53
C MET A 211 4.63 -2.71 -8.75
N GLY A 212 4.74 -3.97 -8.31
CA GLY A 212 5.93 -4.82 -8.54
C GLY A 212 7.18 -4.48 -7.72
N ILE A 213 7.13 -3.51 -6.79
CA ILE A 213 8.26 -3.20 -5.89
C ILE A 213 8.30 -4.23 -4.76
N ASP A 214 9.41 -4.97 -4.66
CA ASP A 214 9.70 -5.91 -3.57
C ASP A 214 11.18 -5.89 -3.14
N LYS A 215 11.75 -4.68 -2.99
CA LYS A 215 13.06 -4.52 -2.34
C LYS A 215 12.90 -4.78 -0.83
N PRO A 216 13.57 -5.79 -0.25
CA PRO A 216 13.30 -6.21 1.13
C PRO A 216 13.87 -5.22 2.16
N ASP A 217 14.96 -4.54 1.81
CA ASP A 217 15.83 -3.77 2.69
C ASP A 217 15.56 -2.26 2.72
N VAL A 218 14.36 -1.83 2.30
CA VAL A 218 13.90 -0.43 2.39
C VAL A 218 13.81 0.02 3.85
N ARG A 219 14.68 0.93 4.28
CA ARG A 219 14.79 1.43 5.66
C ARG A 219 13.95 2.67 5.93
N PHE A 220 13.62 3.46 4.91
CA PHE A 220 12.71 4.61 5.06
C PHE A 220 11.72 4.77 3.92
N VAL A 221 10.53 5.25 4.27
CA VAL A 221 9.58 5.87 3.34
C VAL A 221 9.26 7.26 3.89
N ILE A 222 9.50 8.29 3.08
CA ILE A 222 9.24 9.69 3.43
C ILE A 222 8.17 10.22 2.49
N HIS A 223 6.99 10.52 3.03
CA HIS A 223 5.94 11.25 2.33
C HIS A 223 6.27 12.75 2.38
N HIS A 224 6.93 13.26 1.33
CA HIS A 224 7.23 14.69 1.18
C HIS A 224 5.95 15.53 1.00
N CYS A 225 4.89 14.92 0.48
CA CYS A 225 3.52 15.42 0.54
C CYS A 225 2.65 14.28 1.09
N ILE A 226 1.53 14.60 1.74
CA ILE A 226 0.55 13.58 2.15
C ILE A 226 0.04 12.78 0.96
N SER A 227 -0.31 11.51 1.19
CA SER A 227 -1.06 10.67 0.23
C SER A 227 -2.50 11.20 0.04
N LYS A 228 -3.30 10.53 -0.81
CA LYS A 228 -4.71 10.87 -1.00
C LYS A 228 -5.70 10.14 -0.07
N SER A 229 -5.28 9.08 0.62
CA SER A 229 -6.08 8.38 1.63
C SER A 229 -5.21 7.63 2.65
N MET A 230 -5.84 7.12 3.72
CA MET A 230 -5.19 6.24 4.69
C MET A 230 -4.72 4.91 4.07
N GLU A 231 -5.49 4.33 3.15
CA GLU A 231 -5.12 3.12 2.41
C GLU A 231 -3.89 3.35 1.53
N ASN A 232 -3.88 4.44 0.76
CA ASN A 232 -2.71 4.85 -0.02
C ASN A 232 -1.48 5.00 0.90
N PHE A 233 -1.59 5.77 1.99
CA PHE A 233 -0.51 5.95 2.95
C PHE A 233 -0.02 4.62 3.55
N TYR A 234 -0.92 3.72 3.93
CA TYR A 234 -0.58 2.41 4.48
C TYR A 234 0.11 1.49 3.45
N GLN A 235 -0.38 1.42 2.20
CA GLN A 235 0.27 0.66 1.13
C GLN A 235 1.67 1.22 0.79
N GLU A 236 1.79 2.55 0.72
CA GLU A 236 3.03 3.26 0.38
C GLU A 236 4.09 3.11 1.47
N SER A 237 3.71 3.32 2.74
CA SER A 237 4.59 3.15 3.90
C SER A 237 4.92 1.68 4.18
N GLY A 238 3.98 0.76 3.91
CA GLY A 238 4.17 -0.70 4.04
C GLY A 238 5.24 -1.32 3.13
N ARG A 239 5.81 -0.53 2.20
CA ARG A 239 6.99 -0.90 1.40
C ARG A 239 8.28 -0.93 2.23
N ALA A 240 8.33 -0.20 3.33
CA ALA A 240 9.41 -0.25 4.29
C ALA A 240 9.52 -1.64 4.96
N GLY A 241 10.74 -2.02 5.34
CA GLY A 241 11.03 -3.11 6.27
C GLY A 241 10.41 -4.47 5.93
N ARG A 242 10.41 -4.88 4.65
CA ARG A 242 9.91 -6.20 4.22
C ARG A 242 10.81 -7.35 4.66
N ASP A 243 12.09 -7.09 4.93
CA ASP A 243 13.01 -7.97 5.65
C ASP A 243 12.70 -8.13 7.16
N GLY A 244 11.64 -7.50 7.66
CA GLY A 244 11.24 -7.53 9.08
C GLY A 244 12.12 -6.70 10.02
N LYS A 245 13.19 -6.07 9.53
CA LYS A 245 14.07 -5.21 10.34
C LYS A 245 13.47 -3.81 10.54
N PRO A 246 13.88 -3.06 11.58
CA PRO A 246 13.43 -1.69 11.80
C PRO A 246 13.49 -0.83 10.54
N ALA A 247 12.43 -0.07 10.29
CA ALA A 247 12.33 0.89 9.20
C ALA A 247 11.37 2.03 9.60
N LYS A 248 11.46 3.20 8.96
CA LYS A 248 10.79 4.42 9.42
C LYS A 248 9.91 5.05 8.33
N CYS A 249 8.70 5.40 8.72
CA CYS A 249 7.66 5.98 7.87
C CYS A 249 7.40 7.40 8.35
N ILE A 250 7.83 8.41 7.59
CA ILE A 250 7.75 9.82 7.98
C ILE A 250 6.80 10.57 7.04
N VAL A 251 5.79 11.25 7.59
CA VAL A 251 4.93 12.16 6.83
C VAL A 251 5.32 13.60 7.11
N PHE A 252 5.60 14.38 6.06
CA PHE A 252 5.73 15.83 6.14
C PHE A 252 4.38 16.49 5.85
N TRP A 253 3.77 17.07 6.89
CA TRP A 253 2.43 17.67 6.84
C TRP A 253 2.45 19.21 6.91
N ARG A 254 1.68 19.86 6.04
CA ARG A 254 1.28 21.28 6.13
C ARG A 254 -0.06 21.47 5.41
N PHE A 255 -0.85 22.45 5.84
CA PHE A 255 -2.16 22.73 5.24
C PHE A 255 -2.08 23.04 3.75
N ALA A 256 -0.95 23.58 3.26
CA ALA A 256 -0.78 23.89 1.84
C ALA A 256 -0.88 22.66 0.91
N ASP A 257 -0.66 21.44 1.41
CA ASP A 257 -0.85 20.21 0.62
C ASP A 257 -2.31 19.71 0.63
N LEU A 258 -3.17 20.18 1.56
CA LEU A 258 -4.62 19.91 1.55
C LEU A 258 -5.25 20.41 0.26
N ASN A 259 -5.15 21.72 -0.01
CA ASN A 259 -5.72 22.37 -1.19
C ASN A 259 -5.28 21.72 -2.52
N ARG A 260 -4.09 21.10 -2.54
CA ARG A 260 -3.52 20.45 -3.73
C ARG A 260 -4.03 19.01 -3.89
N GLN A 261 -4.24 18.26 -2.81
CA GLN A 261 -4.90 16.95 -2.89
C GLN A 261 -6.40 17.10 -3.15
N SER A 262 -7.10 17.99 -2.42
CA SER A 262 -8.55 18.14 -2.51
C SER A 262 -9.00 18.48 -3.93
N THR A 263 -8.31 19.41 -4.60
CA THR A 263 -8.57 19.77 -6.00
C THR A 263 -8.28 18.67 -7.02
N MET A 264 -7.63 17.57 -6.63
CA MET A 264 -7.47 16.36 -7.46
C MET A 264 -8.51 15.26 -7.12
N VAL A 265 -9.01 15.18 -5.88
CA VAL A 265 -9.90 14.09 -5.42
C VAL A 265 -11.36 14.49 -5.22
N PHE A 266 -11.73 15.77 -5.28
CA PHE A 266 -13.12 16.23 -5.03
C PHE A 266 -14.16 15.67 -6.02
N THR A 267 -13.73 15.17 -7.18
CA THR A 267 -14.58 14.46 -8.15
C THR A 267 -14.71 12.96 -7.88
N GLU A 268 -13.89 12.39 -6.98
CA GLU A 268 -14.01 11.01 -6.52
C GLU A 268 -15.10 10.92 -5.44
N GLN A 269 -16.03 9.96 -5.54
CA GLN A 269 -17.23 9.85 -4.68
C GLN A 269 -16.94 9.86 -3.16
N THR A 270 -15.77 9.38 -2.76
CA THR A 270 -15.27 9.32 -1.38
C THR A 270 -13.96 10.10 -1.19
N GLY A 271 -13.48 10.82 -2.21
CA GLY A 271 -12.13 11.38 -2.25
C GLY A 271 -11.83 12.34 -1.10
N LEU A 272 -12.77 13.25 -0.78
CA LEU A 272 -12.62 14.18 0.34
C LEU A 272 -12.76 13.49 1.71
N GLU A 273 -13.64 12.50 1.86
CA GLU A 273 -13.79 11.67 3.07
C GLU A 273 -12.47 10.94 3.37
N ASN A 274 -11.91 10.27 2.36
CA ASN A 274 -10.64 9.56 2.39
C ASN A 274 -9.44 10.48 2.71
N LEU A 275 -9.39 11.67 2.09
CA LEU A 275 -8.36 12.67 2.31
C LEU A 275 -8.43 13.25 3.74
N TYR A 276 -9.63 13.60 4.20
CA TYR A 276 -9.85 14.13 5.55
C TYR A 276 -9.51 13.10 6.63
N GLY A 277 -9.73 11.80 6.38
CA GLY A 277 -9.25 10.72 7.25
C GLY A 277 -7.72 10.72 7.44
N LEU A 278 -6.95 10.90 6.35
CA LEU A 278 -5.49 11.02 6.44
C LEU A 278 -5.04 12.34 7.08
N ILE A 279 -5.75 13.44 6.85
CA ILE A 279 -5.43 14.73 7.49
C ILE A 279 -5.71 14.67 8.98
N SER A 280 -6.77 14.00 9.42
CA SER A 280 -7.06 13.69 10.83
C SER A 280 -5.89 12.96 11.50
N TYR A 281 -5.36 11.91 10.85
CA TYR A 281 -4.13 11.23 11.28
C TYR A 281 -2.92 12.16 11.38
N CYS A 282 -2.78 13.15 10.48
CA CYS A 282 -1.66 14.09 10.46
C CYS A 282 -1.75 15.16 11.56
N ILE A 283 -2.95 15.68 11.85
CA ILE A 283 -3.16 16.71 12.87
C ILE A 283 -3.32 16.17 14.29
N ASP A 284 -3.62 14.87 14.44
CA ASP A 284 -3.57 14.23 15.75
C ASP A 284 -2.17 14.39 16.37
N SER A 285 -2.16 14.71 17.67
CA SER A 285 -0.97 15.00 18.46
C SER A 285 -0.88 14.20 19.78
N HIS A 286 -1.66 13.11 19.92
CA HIS A 286 -1.73 12.33 21.16
C HIS A 286 -2.06 10.82 21.00
N ARG A 287 -2.91 10.41 20.05
CA ARG A 287 -3.30 9.01 19.88
C ARG A 287 -2.14 8.20 19.29
N CYS A 288 -2.01 6.95 19.71
CA CYS A 288 -1.05 6.03 19.08
C CYS A 288 -1.30 5.98 17.54
N ARG A 289 -0.28 6.25 16.71
CA ARG A 289 -0.44 6.24 15.25
C ARG A 289 -0.97 4.90 14.71
N ARG A 290 -0.63 3.77 15.35
CA ARG A 290 -1.19 2.45 15.02
C ARG A 290 -2.65 2.29 15.45
N ASN A 291 -3.08 2.90 16.55
CA ASN A 291 -4.48 2.87 16.97
C ASN A 291 -5.38 3.58 15.93
N ILE A 292 -4.94 4.72 15.38
CA ILE A 292 -5.65 5.41 14.29
C ILE A 292 -5.70 4.54 13.02
N ILE A 293 -4.58 3.93 12.62
CA ILE A 293 -4.53 3.03 11.45
C ILE A 293 -5.44 1.81 11.64
N ALA A 294 -5.42 1.20 12.83
CA ALA A 294 -6.23 0.02 13.14
C ALA A 294 -7.74 0.35 13.21
N GLU A 295 -8.11 1.50 13.78
CA GLU A 295 -9.49 2.02 13.77
C GLU A 295 -10.01 2.19 12.34
N HIS A 296 -9.23 2.81 11.45
CA HIS A 296 -9.58 2.98 10.04
C HIS A 296 -9.85 1.64 9.32
N PHE A 297 -9.18 0.57 9.73
CA PHE A 297 -9.29 -0.76 9.12
C PHE A 297 -10.14 -1.77 9.91
N ASP A 298 -10.97 -1.34 10.87
CA ASP A 298 -11.76 -2.22 11.74
C ASP A 298 -10.93 -3.30 12.48
N GLU A 299 -9.76 -2.94 13.01
CA GLU A 299 -8.92 -3.82 13.85
C GLU A 299 -8.87 -3.27 15.29
N ARG A 300 -9.04 -4.15 16.29
CA ARG A 300 -8.93 -3.77 17.70
C ARG A 300 -7.46 -3.56 18.05
N TRP A 301 -7.14 -2.43 18.68
CA TRP A 301 -5.76 -2.05 18.96
C TRP A 301 -5.61 -1.21 20.23
N GLU A 302 -4.80 -1.64 21.19
CA GLU A 302 -4.49 -0.87 22.39
C GLU A 302 -3.18 -0.10 22.27
N SER A 303 -3.05 1.03 22.98
CA SER A 303 -1.82 1.83 22.93
C SER A 303 -0.58 1.07 23.42
N ALA A 304 -0.76 0.05 24.27
CA ALA A 304 0.31 -0.84 24.75
C ALA A 304 0.93 -1.68 23.62
N ASP A 305 0.13 -2.15 22.66
CA ASP A 305 0.57 -3.02 21.56
C ASP A 305 1.63 -2.36 20.66
N CYS A 306 1.67 -1.02 20.66
CA CYS A 306 2.62 -0.24 19.86
C CYS A 306 4.05 -0.29 20.39
N ARG A 307 4.26 -0.58 21.68
CA ARG A 307 5.59 -0.76 22.29
C ARG A 307 6.60 0.37 21.97
N GLY A 308 6.11 1.61 21.88
CA GLY A 308 6.92 2.79 21.55
C GLY A 308 7.22 3.00 20.07
N MET A 309 6.71 2.18 19.14
CA MET A 309 7.02 2.23 17.70
C MET A 309 6.25 3.31 16.90
N CYS A 310 5.92 4.43 17.52
CA CYS A 310 5.52 5.67 16.84
C CYS A 310 5.87 6.89 17.69
N ASP A 311 5.90 8.07 17.08
CA ASP A 311 6.20 9.36 17.70
C ASP A 311 5.46 9.60 19.03
N HIS A 312 4.14 9.45 19.06
CA HIS A 312 3.33 9.66 20.26
C HIS A 312 3.61 8.65 21.37
N CYS A 313 3.79 7.36 21.04
CA CYS A 313 4.14 6.35 22.04
C CYS A 313 5.60 6.44 22.51
N ARG A 314 6.52 6.96 21.68
CA ARG A 314 7.93 7.19 22.05
C ARG A 314 8.10 8.45 22.91
N THR A 315 7.20 9.42 22.83
CA THR A 315 7.22 10.61 23.69
C THR A 315 5.79 11.06 24.02
N PRO A 316 5.12 10.39 24.99
CA PRO A 316 3.78 10.75 25.44
C PRO A 316 3.73 12.18 25.98
N ARG A 317 2.66 12.90 25.64
CA ARG A 317 2.38 14.29 26.06
C ARG A 317 1.11 14.33 26.90
N GLU A 318 1.04 15.23 27.88
CA GLU A 318 -0.23 15.53 28.56
C GLU A 318 -1.29 15.95 27.52
N THR A 319 -2.45 15.29 27.49
CA THR A 319 -3.56 15.76 26.65
C THR A 319 -4.21 17.00 27.26
N LYS A 320 -4.61 17.95 26.42
CA LYS A 320 -5.43 19.10 26.81
C LYS A 320 -6.57 19.24 25.82
N ASN A 321 -7.79 19.40 26.32
CA ASN A 321 -8.91 19.75 25.47
C ASN A 321 -8.82 21.24 25.12
N LEU A 322 -8.74 21.57 23.83
CA LEU A 322 -8.72 22.93 23.33
C LEU A 322 -10.13 23.29 22.88
N ASP A 323 -10.74 24.26 23.57
CA ASP A 323 -11.95 24.90 23.08
C ASP A 323 -11.67 25.54 21.71
N THR A 324 -12.41 25.10 20.71
CA THR A 324 -12.33 25.53 19.32
C THR A 324 -13.36 26.59 18.98
N THR A 325 -14.36 26.82 19.84
CA THR A 325 -15.51 27.69 19.60
C THR A 325 -15.06 29.09 19.16
N LYS A 326 -14.19 29.71 19.95
CA LYS A 326 -13.63 31.04 19.67
C LYS A 326 -12.77 31.10 18.41
N TYR A 327 -12.09 30.01 18.04
CA TYR A 327 -11.37 29.96 16.77
C TYR A 327 -12.33 29.83 15.58
N GLY A 328 -13.42 29.08 15.73
CA GLY A 328 -14.52 28.99 14.76
C GLY A 328 -15.20 30.34 14.55
N GLU A 329 -15.64 31.00 15.63
CA GLU A 329 -16.21 32.36 15.62
C GLU A 329 -15.30 33.35 14.87
N ASN A 330 -14.02 33.37 15.22
CA ASN A 330 -13.04 34.27 14.61
C ASN A 330 -12.81 33.97 13.11
N VAL A 331 -12.81 32.70 12.71
CA VAL A 331 -12.76 32.32 11.29
C VAL A 331 -14.04 32.75 10.55
N LEU A 332 -15.23 32.58 11.15
CA LEU A 332 -16.49 33.04 10.55
C LEU A 332 -16.53 34.56 10.39
N LEU A 333 -16.03 35.33 11.36
CA LEU A 333 -15.93 36.80 11.22
C LEU A 333 -15.07 37.20 10.01
N ILE A 334 -13.94 36.53 9.80
CA ILE A 334 -13.04 36.77 8.65
C ILE A 334 -13.72 36.38 7.32
N LEU A 335 -14.42 35.24 7.28
CA LEU A 335 -15.17 34.79 6.11
C LEU A 335 -16.32 35.74 5.76
N THR A 336 -17.13 36.15 6.74
CA THR A 336 -18.25 37.08 6.56
C THR A 336 -17.78 38.45 6.08
N LYS A 337 -16.65 38.96 6.60
CA LYS A 337 -16.07 40.22 6.10
C LYS A 337 -15.54 40.12 4.67
N ALA A 338 -14.97 38.98 4.28
CA ALA A 338 -14.55 38.78 2.90
C ALA A 338 -15.78 38.70 1.97
N ALA A 339 -16.83 37.98 2.37
CA ALA A 339 -18.09 37.89 1.65
C ALA A 339 -18.78 39.27 1.47
N SER A 340 -18.82 40.12 2.52
CA SER A 340 -19.38 41.48 2.40
C SER A 340 -18.55 42.43 1.53
N MET A 341 -17.34 42.03 1.12
CA MET A 341 -16.50 42.72 0.14
C MET A 341 -16.45 41.99 -1.23
N ASN A 342 -17.29 40.96 -1.43
CA ASN A 342 -17.31 40.08 -2.60
C ASN A 342 -15.98 39.35 -2.87
N GLU A 343 -15.16 39.10 -1.83
CA GLU A 343 -13.90 38.36 -1.92
C GLU A 343 -14.02 36.92 -1.38
N ARG A 344 -13.59 35.94 -2.18
CA ARG A 344 -13.51 34.52 -1.75
C ARG A 344 -12.10 34.20 -1.22
N LEU A 345 -12.03 33.49 -0.09
CA LEU A 345 -10.77 33.16 0.59
C LEU A 345 -10.32 31.73 0.29
N THR A 346 -9.12 31.59 -0.31
CA THR A 346 -8.43 30.29 -0.32
C THR A 346 -7.88 29.99 1.08
N GLY A 347 -7.74 28.72 1.44
CA GLY A 347 -7.31 28.34 2.80
C GLY A 347 -6.02 29.03 3.28
N GLN A 348 -5.02 29.19 2.40
CA GLN A 348 -3.79 29.93 2.74
C GLN A 348 -4.05 31.42 3.02
N LYS A 349 -4.93 32.09 2.25
CA LYS A 349 -5.34 33.49 2.55
C LYS A 349 -6.08 33.58 3.88
N LEU A 350 -6.94 32.60 4.20
CA LEU A 350 -7.65 32.54 5.47
C LEU A 350 -6.69 32.38 6.65
N ILE A 351 -5.73 31.45 6.57
CA ILE A 351 -4.67 31.26 7.58
C ILE A 351 -3.83 32.53 7.76
N ASP A 352 -3.48 33.21 6.67
CA ASP A 352 -2.73 34.47 6.75
C ASP A 352 -3.53 35.57 7.45
N LEU A 353 -4.82 35.74 7.14
CA LEU A 353 -5.69 36.72 7.80
C LEU A 353 -5.94 36.40 9.28
N PHE A 354 -6.14 35.13 9.62
CA PHE A 354 -6.29 34.62 10.98
C PHE A 354 -5.03 34.87 11.84
N LEU A 355 -3.84 34.89 11.20
CA LEU A 355 -2.55 35.27 11.78
C LEU A 355 -2.22 36.77 11.64
N GLY A 356 -3.16 37.61 11.21
CA GLY A 356 -2.99 39.08 11.12
C GLY A 356 -2.14 39.56 9.95
N LYS A 357 -1.84 38.68 8.99
CA LYS A 357 -1.09 38.92 7.75
C LYS A 357 -2.08 39.15 6.59
N GLY A 358 -1.67 38.93 5.34
CA GLY A 358 -2.53 39.11 4.17
C GLY A 358 -3.01 40.56 3.93
N PRO A 359 -4.01 40.79 3.07
CA PRO A 359 -4.49 42.12 2.70
C PRO A 359 -5.10 42.90 3.88
N THR A 360 -4.56 44.07 4.19
CA THR A 360 -4.97 44.88 5.35
C THR A 360 -6.47 45.19 5.39
N LYS A 361 -7.10 45.44 4.24
CA LYS A 361 -8.55 45.70 4.13
C LYS A 361 -9.42 44.58 4.72
N LEU A 362 -8.99 43.32 4.62
CA LEU A 362 -9.72 42.14 5.10
C LEU A 362 -9.45 41.79 6.57
N ARG A 363 -8.41 42.36 7.20
CA ARG A 363 -8.05 42.03 8.60
C ARG A 363 -9.13 42.50 9.58
N ILE A 364 -9.27 41.78 10.69
CA ILE A 364 -10.14 42.10 11.84
C ILE A 364 -9.25 41.93 13.07
N LYS A 365 -9.08 42.95 13.90
CA LYS A 365 -8.13 42.89 15.03
C LYS A 365 -8.59 41.88 16.07
N GLU A 366 -9.90 41.86 16.29
CA GLU A 366 -10.65 41.10 17.27
C GLU A 366 -10.57 39.59 16.99
N ALA A 367 -10.61 39.22 15.70
CA ALA A 367 -10.47 37.83 15.25
C ALA A 367 -9.01 37.34 15.10
N THR A 368 -8.03 38.26 15.10
CA THR A 368 -6.63 37.92 14.81
C THR A 368 -5.97 37.19 15.99
N GLN A 369 -5.44 36.00 15.74
CA GLN A 369 -4.69 35.21 16.72
C GLN A 369 -3.20 35.57 16.71
N GLN A 370 -2.86 36.77 17.23
CA GLN A 370 -1.47 37.20 17.34
C GLN A 370 -0.67 36.26 18.25
N GLY A 371 0.55 35.92 17.85
CA GLY A 371 1.44 35.01 18.58
C GLY A 371 1.14 33.51 18.41
N LEU A 372 0.04 33.13 17.73
CA LEU A 372 -0.24 31.73 17.42
C LEU A 372 0.75 31.19 16.36
N PRO A 373 1.47 30.07 16.61
CA PRO A 373 2.36 29.50 15.60
C PRO A 373 1.60 29.04 14.36
N ARG A 374 2.17 29.25 13.16
CA ARG A 374 1.48 28.93 11.89
C ARG A 374 1.01 27.48 11.83
N GLU A 375 1.85 26.53 12.22
CA GLU A 375 1.51 25.10 12.32
C GLU A 375 0.23 24.86 13.14
N ARG A 376 0.08 25.55 14.26
CA ARG A 376 -1.10 25.40 15.12
C ARG A 376 -2.34 26.06 14.52
N ALA A 377 -2.19 27.19 13.84
CA ALA A 377 -3.28 27.80 13.07
C ALA A 377 -3.72 26.91 11.89
N GLU A 378 -2.76 26.34 11.16
CA GLU A 378 -2.98 25.38 10.07
C GLU A 378 -3.73 24.13 10.58
N ASN A 379 -3.31 23.54 11.70
CA ASN A 379 -3.98 22.37 12.28
C ASN A 379 -5.37 22.70 12.83
N ILE A 380 -5.62 23.90 13.36
CA ILE A 380 -6.95 24.35 13.79
C ILE A 380 -7.89 24.50 12.58
N VAL A 381 -7.45 25.14 11.48
CA VAL A 381 -8.29 25.29 10.27
C VAL A 381 -8.54 23.93 9.60
N ALA A 382 -7.55 23.01 9.60
CA ALA A 382 -7.74 21.64 9.12
C ALA A 382 -8.76 20.87 9.98
N PHE A 383 -8.68 21.00 11.31
CA PHE A 383 -9.66 20.40 12.21
C PHE A 383 -11.07 20.94 11.95
N LEU A 384 -11.25 22.26 11.79
CA LEU A 384 -12.57 22.85 11.54
C LEU A 384 -13.20 22.40 10.20
N LEU A 385 -12.38 22.01 9.20
CA LEU A 385 -12.86 21.35 7.97
C LEU A 385 -13.30 19.90 8.23
N ILE A 386 -12.49 19.11 8.93
CA ILE A 386 -12.82 17.72 9.30
C ILE A 386 -14.08 17.66 10.18
N ASP A 387 -14.25 18.64 11.06
CA ASP A 387 -15.40 18.75 11.97
C ASP A 387 -16.72 19.12 11.27
N GLY A 388 -16.67 19.55 10.00
CA GLY A 388 -17.83 20.06 9.25
C GLY A 388 -18.28 21.46 9.67
N PHE A 389 -17.46 22.19 10.42
CA PHE A 389 -17.68 23.60 10.76
C PHE A 389 -17.26 24.55 9.61
N LEU A 390 -16.32 24.11 8.79
CA LEU A 390 -15.96 24.70 7.51
C LEU A 390 -16.19 23.67 6.39
N LYS A 391 -16.29 24.12 5.14
CA LYS A 391 -16.25 23.26 3.95
C LYS A 391 -15.37 23.88 2.86
N GLU A 392 -14.82 23.04 1.99
CA GLU A 392 -14.20 23.48 0.74
C GLU A 392 -15.29 23.76 -0.31
N ASP A 393 -15.08 24.82 -1.09
CA ASP A 393 -15.93 25.29 -2.18
C ASP A 393 -15.07 25.36 -3.45
N PHE A 394 -15.34 24.46 -4.40
CA PHE A 394 -14.49 24.22 -5.57
C PHE A 394 -14.97 25.03 -6.77
N HIS A 395 -14.08 25.85 -7.32
CA HIS A 395 -14.36 26.69 -8.47
C HIS A 395 -13.53 26.28 -9.69
N PHE A 396 -14.21 25.93 -10.77
CA PHE A 396 -13.60 25.59 -12.04
C PHE A 396 -13.16 26.86 -12.79
N THR A 397 -11.91 26.88 -13.24
CA THR A 397 -11.39 27.84 -14.22
C THR A 397 -10.89 27.06 -15.45
N PRO A 398 -10.66 27.68 -16.62
CA PRO A 398 -10.29 26.96 -17.85
C PRO A 398 -9.05 26.06 -17.76
N TYR A 399 -8.19 26.25 -16.76
CA TYR A 399 -6.93 25.51 -16.60
C TYR A 399 -6.71 24.88 -15.22
N ASN A 400 -7.50 25.25 -14.20
CA ASN A 400 -7.31 24.81 -12.81
C ASN A 400 -8.65 24.79 -12.03
N THR A 401 -8.79 23.86 -11.09
CA THR A 401 -9.78 23.98 -10.01
C THR A 401 -9.16 24.74 -8.84
N ILE A 402 -9.89 25.70 -8.26
CA ILE A 402 -9.47 26.47 -7.08
C ILE A 402 -10.35 26.09 -5.89
N SER A 403 -9.75 25.64 -4.79
CA SER A 403 -10.44 25.47 -3.51
C SER A 403 -10.48 26.80 -2.73
N TYR A 404 -11.71 27.21 -2.38
CA TYR A 404 -12.01 28.25 -1.42
C TYR A 404 -12.56 27.65 -0.12
N ILE A 405 -12.46 28.37 0.99
CA ILE A 405 -13.05 27.96 2.28
C ILE A 405 -14.30 28.79 2.54
N VAL A 406 -15.38 28.14 2.94
CA VAL A 406 -16.67 28.76 3.31
C VAL A 406 -17.24 28.10 4.57
N PRO A 407 -18.28 28.67 5.23
CA PRO A 407 -18.92 28.05 6.39
C PRO A 407 -19.45 26.64 6.06
N GLY A 408 -19.20 25.68 6.96
CA GLY A 408 -19.64 24.30 6.82
C GLY A 408 -21.03 24.07 7.42
N PRO A 409 -21.63 22.87 7.23
CA PRO A 409 -23.00 22.58 7.68
C PRO A 409 -23.24 22.81 9.17
N LYS A 410 -22.25 22.61 10.05
CA LYS A 410 -22.38 22.95 11.48
C LYS A 410 -22.53 24.47 11.69
N ALA A 411 -21.67 25.27 11.05
CA ALA A 411 -21.72 26.72 11.16
C ALA A 411 -23.01 27.31 10.56
N GLU A 412 -23.46 26.76 9.43
CA GLU A 412 -24.74 27.11 8.79
C GLU A 412 -25.96 26.76 9.67
N ALA A 413 -25.86 25.70 10.48
CA ALA A 413 -26.87 25.31 11.48
C ALA A 413 -26.69 26.01 12.85
N GLY A 414 -25.74 26.93 13.01
CA GLY A 414 -25.45 27.60 14.29
C GLY A 414 -24.83 26.68 15.36
N VAL A 415 -24.36 25.50 14.98
CA VAL A 415 -23.72 24.50 15.87
C VAL A 415 -22.24 24.86 16.05
N PRO A 416 -21.75 25.02 17.29
CA PRO A 416 -20.33 25.31 17.54
C PRO A 416 -19.43 24.13 17.12
N PRO A 417 -18.14 24.38 16.82
CA PRO A 417 -17.21 23.33 16.47
C PRO A 417 -16.94 22.42 17.68
N SER A 418 -16.67 21.14 17.43
CA SER A 418 -16.30 20.21 18.50
C SER A 418 -14.90 20.53 19.05
N SER A 419 -14.66 20.30 20.34
CA SER A 419 -13.38 20.63 20.97
C SER A 419 -12.24 19.73 20.48
N LEU A 420 -11.04 20.30 20.28
CA LEU A 420 -9.88 19.59 19.73
C LEU A 420 -8.93 19.12 20.84
N ILE A 421 -8.70 17.81 20.96
CA ILE A 421 -7.70 17.29 21.89
C ILE A 421 -6.29 17.51 21.33
N VAL A 422 -5.46 18.25 22.04
CA VAL A 422 -4.07 18.56 21.65
C VAL A 422 -3.05 17.98 22.63
N GLY A 423 -1.92 17.48 22.11
CA GLY A 423 -0.76 17.11 22.90
C GLY A 423 -0.03 18.34 23.45
N GLY A 424 0.00 18.47 24.78
CA GLY A 424 0.62 19.57 25.50
C GLY A 424 2.16 19.62 25.41
N ILE A 425 2.73 20.73 25.89
CA ILE A 425 4.19 20.97 25.88
C ILE A 425 4.92 20.08 26.91
N LYS A 426 4.25 19.73 28.01
CA LYS A 426 4.79 18.81 29.01
C LYS A 426 4.71 17.36 28.50
N LYS A 427 5.86 16.67 28.57
CA LYS A 427 5.89 15.20 28.58
C LYS A 427 5.23 14.71 29.87
N LEU A 428 4.51 13.59 29.82
CA LEU A 428 4.05 12.95 31.06
C LEU A 428 5.27 12.54 31.90
N SER A 429 5.29 12.94 33.17
CA SER A 429 6.27 12.46 34.15
C SER A 429 5.87 11.06 34.63
N ASN A 430 6.72 10.06 34.44
CA ASN A 430 6.48 8.70 34.93
C ASN A 430 6.57 8.66 36.47
N THR A 431 5.46 8.94 37.15
CA THR A 431 5.32 8.78 38.61
C THR A 431 4.70 7.43 38.97
N SER A 432 5.26 6.35 38.41
CA SER A 432 5.09 4.97 38.88
C SER A 432 6.21 4.07 38.35
N GLY A 433 6.71 3.16 39.19
CA GLY A 433 7.49 1.97 38.82
C GLY A 433 8.75 2.18 37.95
N SER A 434 9.90 2.44 38.57
CA SER A 434 11.20 2.28 37.89
C SER A 434 11.53 0.81 37.62
N LEU A 435 11.15 0.30 36.44
CA LEU A 435 11.74 -0.87 35.79
C LEU A 435 11.65 -0.69 34.26
N PHE A 436 12.61 -1.22 33.51
CA PHE A 436 12.73 -1.12 32.06
C PHE A 436 12.97 0.28 31.47
N SER A 437 14.12 0.88 31.80
CA SER A 437 14.91 1.54 30.76
C SER A 437 15.63 0.45 29.92
N PRO A 438 15.36 0.32 28.60
CA PRO A 438 16.07 -0.64 27.77
C PRO A 438 17.45 -0.10 27.42
N SER A 439 18.45 -0.41 28.25
CA SER A 439 19.85 -0.22 27.86
C SER A 439 20.15 -1.04 26.58
N GLU A 440 21.06 -0.56 25.74
CA GLU A 440 21.43 -1.23 24.48
C GLU A 440 21.99 -2.66 24.69
N LYS A 441 22.44 -2.97 25.91
CA LYS A 441 22.86 -4.31 26.33
C LYS A 441 21.69 -5.29 26.49
N THR A 442 20.50 -4.80 26.86
CA THR A 442 19.30 -5.63 27.07
C THR A 442 18.76 -6.18 25.74
N ILE A 443 18.76 -5.37 24.68
CA ILE A 443 18.35 -5.77 23.32
C ILE A 443 19.25 -6.92 22.82
N ASN A 444 20.57 -6.80 23.01
CA ASN A 444 21.54 -7.84 22.66
C ASN A 444 21.35 -9.16 23.44
N THR A 445 20.75 -9.11 24.64
CA THR A 445 20.50 -10.30 25.47
C THR A 445 19.29 -11.09 24.96
N GLN A 446 18.19 -10.42 24.58
CA GLN A 446 17.05 -11.11 23.95
C GLN A 446 17.38 -11.62 22.55
N LEU A 447 18.18 -10.88 21.77
CA LEU A 447 18.68 -11.38 20.47
C LEU A 447 19.51 -12.66 20.61
N LYS A 448 20.31 -12.80 21.68
CA LYS A 448 21.05 -14.05 21.98
C LYS A 448 20.15 -15.23 22.35
N LEU A 449 19.05 -15.01 23.08
CA LEU A 449 18.08 -16.06 23.41
C LEU A 449 17.31 -16.56 22.18
N CYS A 450 17.01 -15.68 21.23
CA CYS A 450 16.46 -16.10 19.93
C CYS A 450 17.50 -16.85 19.07
N ALA A 451 18.79 -16.52 19.18
CA ALA A 451 19.86 -17.20 18.47
C ALA A 451 20.14 -18.62 19.04
N SER A 452 20.22 -18.79 20.38
CA SER A 452 20.52 -20.08 21.01
C SER A 452 19.50 -21.16 20.65
N ASN A 453 18.21 -20.81 20.61
CA ASN A 453 17.13 -21.72 20.20
C ASN A 453 17.20 -22.15 18.71
N SER A 454 18.05 -21.51 17.90
CA SER A 454 18.33 -21.92 16.52
C SER A 454 19.55 -22.84 16.39
N GLU A 455 20.48 -22.86 17.35
CA GLU A 455 21.70 -23.68 17.27
C GLU A 455 21.51 -25.12 17.76
N GLU A 456 20.67 -25.37 18.77
CA GLU A 456 20.48 -26.74 19.28
C GLU A 456 19.86 -27.68 18.24
N LYS A 457 18.94 -27.18 17.40
CA LYS A 457 18.35 -27.96 16.29
C LYS A 457 19.31 -28.25 15.12
N VAL A 458 20.53 -27.70 15.14
CA VAL A 458 21.57 -27.98 14.12
C VAL A 458 22.57 -29.04 14.61
N ARG A 459 22.71 -29.27 15.92
CA ARG A 459 23.72 -30.18 16.49
C ARG A 459 23.47 -31.67 16.27
N HIS A 460 22.29 -32.09 15.79
CA HIS A 460 21.95 -33.51 15.63
C HIS A 460 22.22 -34.10 14.23
N MET A 461 22.77 -33.34 13.28
CA MET A 461 23.07 -33.84 11.92
C MET A 461 24.45 -33.40 11.40
N LYS A 462 25.53 -33.91 12.02
CA LYS A 462 26.83 -34.22 11.36
C LYS A 462 27.82 -34.94 12.29
N LYS A 463 27.83 -36.27 12.22
CA LYS A 463 28.98 -37.13 12.55
C LYS A 463 29.24 -38.08 11.38
N VAL A 464 30.14 -37.70 10.47
CA VAL A 464 31.02 -38.57 9.67
C VAL A 464 32.27 -37.75 9.34
N ASP A 465 33.44 -38.36 9.44
CA ASP A 465 34.76 -37.74 9.25
C ASP A 465 35.08 -37.30 7.82
N ILE A 466 36.11 -36.46 7.66
CA ILE A 466 37.36 -36.86 6.99
C ILE A 466 38.51 -35.90 7.37
N LYS A 467 39.76 -36.40 7.28
CA LYS A 467 40.94 -35.83 7.95
C LYS A 467 41.63 -34.70 7.17
N SER A 468 42.35 -33.89 7.95
CA SER A 468 43.21 -32.76 7.54
C SER A 468 44.38 -33.10 6.60
N LYS A 469 44.89 -32.08 5.90
CA LYS A 469 46.32 -31.79 5.74
C LYS A 469 46.54 -30.26 5.53
N LYS A 470 47.79 -29.78 5.72
CA LYS A 470 48.18 -28.36 5.85
C LYS A 470 49.28 -27.96 4.85
N ASN A 471 49.60 -26.66 4.82
CA ASN A 471 50.82 -26.00 4.27
C ASN A 471 50.84 -25.78 2.74
N LYS A 472 51.46 -24.72 2.20
CA LYS A 472 52.04 -23.47 2.78
C LYS A 472 52.02 -22.35 1.70
N PRO A 473 52.21 -21.05 2.04
CA PRO A 473 52.03 -19.93 1.10
C PRO A 473 53.34 -19.26 0.61
N LEU A 474 53.21 -18.53 -0.50
CA LEU A 474 54.09 -17.48 -1.07
C LEU A 474 53.12 -16.51 -1.80
N LYS A 475 53.14 -15.16 -1.76
CA LYS A 475 54.22 -14.14 -1.86
C LYS A 475 54.99 -14.20 -3.19
N ASN A 476 55.17 -13.11 -3.94
CA ASN A 476 54.64 -11.75 -3.83
C ASN A 476 54.73 -11.06 -5.21
N ASP A 477 54.43 -9.76 -5.26
CA ASP A 477 54.84 -8.82 -6.33
C ASP A 477 54.18 -9.00 -7.72
N SER A 478 54.34 -8.05 -8.65
CA SER A 478 53.83 -6.66 -8.68
C SER A 478 54.07 -6.09 -10.09
N LYS A 479 53.38 -4.98 -10.46
CA LYS A 479 53.68 -4.16 -11.67
C LYS A 479 53.41 -4.85 -13.03
N ASP A 480 53.18 -4.13 -14.14
CA ASP A 480 52.78 -2.72 -14.34
C ASP A 480 52.06 -2.56 -15.70
N THR A 481 51.31 -1.46 -15.86
CA THR A 481 51.02 -0.71 -17.11
C THR A 481 50.37 -1.36 -18.37
N ASN A 482 49.23 -0.76 -18.74
CA ASN A 482 48.90 -0.17 -20.06
C ASN A 482 48.42 -0.99 -21.28
N SER A 483 47.62 -0.27 -22.10
CA SER A 483 47.13 -0.57 -23.47
C SER A 483 46.22 -1.81 -23.59
N CYS A 484 44.94 -1.66 -23.98
CA CYS A 484 44.48 -1.29 -25.32
C CYS A 484 45.15 -2.13 -26.42
N ASP A 485 44.43 -3.15 -26.92
CA ASP A 485 43.75 -2.93 -28.20
C ASP A 485 42.58 -3.91 -28.45
N THR A 486 41.74 -3.52 -29.40
CA THR A 486 40.75 -4.34 -30.11
C THR A 486 40.97 -4.07 -31.62
N PRO A 487 40.47 -4.88 -32.59
CA PRO A 487 39.36 -5.83 -32.46
C PRO A 487 39.49 -7.15 -33.28
N SER A 488 38.35 -7.86 -33.35
CA SER A 488 37.83 -8.57 -34.54
C SER A 488 37.87 -10.11 -34.61
N ASN A 489 36.67 -10.64 -34.88
CA ASN A 489 36.31 -11.80 -35.71
C ASN A 489 37.22 -13.06 -35.77
N SER A 490 36.69 -14.15 -35.22
CA SER A 490 36.63 -15.43 -35.95
C SER A 490 35.32 -16.19 -35.70
N LYS A 491 34.53 -16.45 -36.74
CA LYS A 491 33.39 -17.38 -36.69
C LYS A 491 33.91 -18.80 -36.90
N ARG A 492 33.55 -19.80 -36.05
CA ARG A 492 32.94 -21.09 -36.47
C ARG A 492 32.80 -22.16 -35.37
N ASN A 493 31.96 -23.15 -35.71
CA ASN A 493 31.92 -24.55 -35.26
C ASN A 493 31.41 -24.90 -33.85
N VAL A 494 30.09 -25.13 -33.83
CA VAL A 494 29.37 -26.10 -32.99
C VAL A 494 30.07 -27.48 -32.95
N SER A 495 30.24 -28.09 -31.77
CA SER A 495 29.58 -29.37 -31.39
C SER A 495 30.11 -30.00 -30.08
N LYS A 496 29.18 -30.47 -29.20
CA LYS A 496 29.34 -31.46 -28.09
C LYS A 496 30.39 -31.11 -27.00
N ILE A 497 30.14 -31.23 -25.69
CA ILE A 497 29.70 -32.41 -24.93
C ILE A 497 28.80 -32.01 -23.72
N THR A 498 28.22 -33.02 -23.05
CA THR A 498 27.11 -32.99 -22.09
C THR A 498 27.42 -32.65 -20.62
N ASN A 499 26.38 -32.10 -19.95
CA ASN A 499 25.94 -32.33 -18.56
C ASN A 499 26.85 -31.94 -17.35
N GLY A 500 26.24 -31.21 -16.41
CA GLY A 500 26.86 -30.85 -15.12
C GLY A 500 25.92 -30.17 -14.10
N LEU A 501 24.63 -30.50 -14.08
CA LEU A 501 23.66 -29.92 -13.12
C LEU A 501 23.63 -30.72 -11.81
N SER A 502 23.79 -30.04 -10.67
CA SER A 502 24.01 -30.68 -9.36
C SER A 502 22.72 -31.09 -8.63
N SER A 503 22.84 -32.05 -7.71
CA SER A 503 21.78 -32.64 -6.89
C SER A 503 21.12 -31.72 -5.84
N LYS A 504 21.28 -30.39 -5.95
CA LYS A 504 20.66 -29.42 -5.02
C LYS A 504 19.20 -29.11 -5.35
N ASP A 505 18.84 -29.00 -6.63
CA ASP A 505 17.53 -28.47 -7.04
C ASP A 505 16.37 -29.45 -6.75
N GLN A 506 16.60 -30.75 -6.89
CA GLN A 506 15.63 -31.80 -6.56
C GLN A 506 15.26 -31.79 -5.06
N ASN A 507 16.21 -31.44 -4.19
CA ASN A 507 16.05 -31.44 -2.72
C ASN A 507 15.34 -30.16 -2.20
N LEU A 508 15.06 -29.20 -3.08
CA LEU A 508 14.26 -28.01 -2.78
C LEU A 508 12.77 -28.22 -3.16
N MET A 509 12.50 -28.95 -4.24
CA MET A 509 11.14 -29.30 -4.68
C MET A 509 10.44 -30.27 -3.72
N SER A 510 11.14 -31.29 -3.21
CA SER A 510 10.58 -32.23 -2.23
C SER A 510 10.08 -31.54 -0.95
N LYS A 511 10.87 -30.59 -0.43
CA LYS A 511 10.55 -29.80 0.77
C LYS A 511 9.42 -28.80 0.56
N PHE A 512 9.10 -28.43 -0.68
CA PHE A 512 7.89 -27.68 -1.00
C PHE A 512 6.65 -28.58 -1.02
N SER A 513 6.74 -29.80 -1.58
CA SER A 513 5.62 -30.76 -1.62
C SER A 513 5.14 -31.13 -0.21
N GLN A 514 6.05 -31.52 0.68
CA GLN A 514 5.72 -31.88 2.07
C GLN A 514 5.08 -30.73 2.86
N LYS A 515 5.37 -29.47 2.50
CA LYS A 515 4.73 -28.30 3.11
C LYS A 515 3.33 -28.02 2.58
N GLN A 516 2.97 -28.49 1.38
CA GLN A 516 1.59 -28.37 0.88
C GLN A 516 0.69 -29.45 1.47
N GLU A 517 1.18 -30.69 1.56
CA GLU A 517 0.46 -31.81 2.20
C GLU A 517 0.09 -31.48 3.66
N HIS A 518 1.06 -30.98 4.44
CA HIS A 518 0.84 -30.64 5.85
C HIS A 518 -0.16 -29.48 6.07
N VAL A 519 -0.40 -28.64 5.07
CA VAL A 519 -1.43 -27.58 5.12
C VAL A 519 -2.80 -28.13 4.73
N ILE A 520 -2.87 -29.03 3.75
CA ILE A 520 -4.10 -29.74 3.38
C ILE A 520 -4.61 -30.56 4.57
N ASP A 521 -3.71 -31.19 5.34
CA ASP A 521 -4.07 -32.03 6.48
C ASP A 521 -4.52 -31.23 7.72
N CYS A 522 -3.99 -30.01 7.94
CA CYS A 522 -4.60 -29.11 8.92
C CYS A 522 -6.02 -28.66 8.50
N VAL A 523 -6.29 -28.53 7.19
CA VAL A 523 -7.61 -28.13 6.67
C VAL A 523 -8.61 -29.29 6.68
N SER A 524 -8.17 -30.56 6.62
CA SER A 524 -9.05 -31.71 6.85
C SER A 524 -9.45 -31.82 8.33
N GLN A 525 -8.48 -31.77 9.25
CA GLN A 525 -8.70 -31.87 10.70
C GLN A 525 -9.64 -30.77 11.25
N LEU A 526 -9.57 -29.55 10.70
CA LEU A 526 -10.50 -28.46 11.03
C LEU A 526 -11.94 -28.72 10.54
N LYS A 527 -12.12 -29.40 9.40
CA LYS A 527 -13.45 -29.75 8.88
C LYS A 527 -14.13 -30.83 9.73
N ASP A 528 -13.38 -31.81 10.23
CA ASP A 528 -13.95 -32.86 11.06
C ASP A 528 -14.21 -32.38 12.50
N SER A 529 -13.33 -31.53 13.04
CA SER A 529 -13.60 -30.79 14.30
C SER A 529 -14.90 -29.96 14.23
N SER A 530 -15.25 -29.45 13.05
CA SER A 530 -16.49 -28.68 12.85
C SER A 530 -17.76 -29.54 12.88
N LYS A 531 -17.65 -30.87 12.71
CA LYS A 531 -18.81 -31.78 12.70
C LYS A 531 -19.29 -32.18 14.10
N SER A 532 -18.45 -32.12 15.13
CA SER A 532 -18.83 -32.56 16.48
C SER A 532 -19.58 -31.51 17.31
N ILE A 533 -19.65 -30.27 16.84
CA ILE A 533 -20.22 -29.13 17.60
C ILE A 533 -21.74 -28.96 17.34
N VAL A 534 -22.27 -29.53 16.24
CA VAL A 534 -23.70 -29.39 15.86
C VAL A 534 -24.57 -30.46 16.56
N LYS A 535 -24.62 -30.45 17.90
CA LYS A 535 -25.47 -31.36 18.70
C LYS A 535 -26.11 -30.76 19.97
N THR A 536 -26.41 -29.46 19.99
CA THR A 536 -27.27 -28.83 21.02
C THR A 536 -28.06 -27.63 20.46
N ALA A 537 -29.21 -27.34 21.08
CA ALA A 537 -30.21 -26.29 20.78
C ALA A 537 -31.31 -26.67 19.73
N PRO A 538 -32.54 -26.11 19.83
CA PRO A 538 -33.75 -26.78 19.34
C PRO A 538 -34.47 -26.10 18.16
N SER A 539 -35.58 -26.71 17.75
CA SER A 539 -36.36 -26.45 16.53
C SER A 539 -37.19 -25.15 16.51
N GLU A 540 -37.37 -24.56 15.32
CA GLU A 540 -38.69 -24.03 14.95
C GLU A 540 -39.05 -24.09 13.44
N LYS A 541 -40.23 -24.67 13.17
CA LYS A 541 -41.18 -24.59 12.04
C LYS A 541 -40.70 -24.16 10.63
N THR A 542 -40.82 -25.10 9.70
CA THR A 542 -40.96 -24.89 8.24
C THR A 542 -42.43 -24.71 7.81
N PRO A 543 -42.71 -23.94 6.75
CA PRO A 543 -43.82 -24.19 5.82
C PRO A 543 -43.35 -25.04 4.62
N GLN A 544 -44.22 -25.88 4.07
CA GLN A 544 -43.96 -26.69 2.88
C GLN A 544 -44.30 -25.94 1.59
N PHE A 545 -43.66 -26.30 0.48
CA PHE A 545 -44.31 -26.30 -0.85
C PHE A 545 -43.85 -27.52 -1.67
N VAL A 546 -44.60 -27.85 -2.72
CA VAL A 546 -44.78 -29.24 -3.20
C VAL A 546 -43.91 -29.58 -4.41
N ASP A 547 -43.52 -30.86 -4.48
CA ASP A 547 -42.71 -31.52 -5.49
C ASP A 547 -43.50 -31.91 -6.76
N ILE A 548 -42.89 -31.86 -7.95
CA ILE A 548 -43.41 -32.44 -9.20
C ILE A 548 -42.26 -33.02 -10.03
N SER A 549 -42.37 -34.31 -10.34
CA SER A 549 -41.52 -35.16 -11.19
C SER A 549 -41.65 -34.84 -12.70
N SER A 550 -40.89 -35.38 -13.66
CA SER A 550 -39.84 -36.43 -13.70
C SER A 550 -38.63 -35.93 -14.56
N ASP A 551 -37.86 -36.62 -15.42
CA ASP A 551 -37.87 -37.97 -16.00
C ASP A 551 -36.48 -38.43 -16.52
N LYS A 552 -36.36 -39.74 -16.76
CA LYS A 552 -35.44 -40.50 -17.64
C LYS A 552 -33.92 -40.21 -17.72
N GLU A 553 -33.23 -41.27 -17.28
CA GLU A 553 -31.88 -41.74 -17.60
C GLU A 553 -31.49 -41.67 -19.09
N TYR A 554 -30.17 -41.65 -19.35
CA TYR A 554 -29.53 -42.66 -20.21
C TYR A 554 -28.04 -42.80 -19.86
N ASN A 555 -27.56 -44.03 -19.67
CA ASN A 555 -26.14 -44.34 -19.40
C ASN A 555 -25.38 -44.65 -20.69
N PHE A 556 -24.08 -44.35 -20.72
CA PHE A 556 -23.08 -45.20 -21.40
C PHE A 556 -21.66 -44.92 -20.87
N ASP A 557 -20.97 -45.98 -20.43
CA ASP A 557 -19.53 -45.99 -20.18
C ASP A 557 -18.74 -46.08 -21.51
N ASP A 558 -17.51 -45.55 -21.55
CA ASP A 558 -16.30 -46.39 -21.45
C ASP A 558 -15.03 -45.50 -21.34
N SER A 559 -13.85 -46.12 -21.42
CA SER A 559 -12.63 -45.71 -20.73
C SER A 559 -11.38 -45.72 -21.64
N ALA A 560 -10.36 -44.89 -21.30
CA ALA A 560 -8.92 -45.20 -21.44
C ALA A 560 -7.99 -44.00 -21.16
N GLN A 561 -6.79 -44.32 -20.68
CA GLN A 561 -5.58 -43.47 -20.49
C GLN A 561 -4.55 -43.83 -21.61
N PRO A 562 -3.44 -43.09 -21.89
CA PRO A 562 -2.49 -42.60 -20.88
C PRO A 562 -1.76 -41.27 -21.15
N SER A 563 -0.79 -40.99 -20.26
CA SER A 563 -0.12 -39.71 -20.03
C SER A 563 1.14 -39.42 -20.87
N SER A 564 1.59 -38.16 -20.86
CA SER A 564 3.02 -37.79 -20.77
C SER A 564 3.19 -36.37 -20.21
N SER A 565 4.34 -36.09 -19.57
CA SER A 565 4.55 -34.88 -18.77
C SER A 565 5.23 -33.73 -19.54
N LYS A 566 4.77 -32.49 -19.34
CA LYS A 566 5.48 -31.26 -19.77
C LYS A 566 5.43 -30.16 -18.70
N ARG A 567 6.44 -29.29 -18.71
CA ARG A 567 6.66 -28.21 -17.73
C ARG A 567 5.54 -27.16 -17.81
N ARG A 568 5.17 -26.60 -16.66
CA ARG A 568 4.10 -25.59 -16.50
C ARG A 568 4.49 -24.28 -17.21
N ARG A 569 3.53 -23.64 -17.90
CA ARG A 569 3.65 -22.26 -18.43
C ARG A 569 2.74 -21.31 -17.64
N ILE A 570 3.19 -20.07 -17.47
CA ILE A 570 2.40 -18.92 -17.02
C ILE A 570 2.34 -17.94 -18.20
N ILE A 571 1.18 -17.31 -18.42
CA ILE A 571 0.98 -16.34 -19.50
C ILE A 571 0.28 -15.09 -18.94
N THR A 572 0.77 -13.92 -19.37
CA THR A 572 0.15 -12.62 -19.14
C THR A 572 -0.30 -12.05 -20.48
N ILE A 573 -1.50 -11.49 -20.54
CA ILE A 573 -2.06 -10.84 -21.74
C ILE A 573 -2.42 -9.40 -21.39
N ASP A 574 -1.57 -8.47 -21.80
CA ASP A 574 -1.78 -7.03 -21.68
C ASP A 574 -2.40 -6.43 -22.95
N ASN A 575 -2.97 -5.23 -22.83
CA ASN A 575 -3.52 -4.49 -23.97
C ASN A 575 -2.43 -3.78 -24.77
N SER A 576 -2.13 -4.30 -25.96
CA SER A 576 -1.47 -3.57 -27.05
C SER A 576 -2.30 -3.70 -28.33
N SER A 577 -2.78 -2.57 -28.86
CA SER A 577 -3.40 -2.40 -30.20
C SER A 577 -4.48 -3.42 -30.62
N ASP A 578 -5.74 -3.02 -30.54
CA ASP A 578 -6.86 -3.52 -31.35
C ASP A 578 -7.65 -2.28 -31.85
N ASP A 579 -7.16 -1.64 -32.91
CA ASP A 579 -7.82 -0.57 -33.68
C ASP A 579 -7.57 -0.86 -35.19
N SER A 580 -8.38 -0.28 -36.08
CA SER A 580 -8.44 -0.47 -37.55
C SER A 580 -9.05 -1.80 -38.09
N ASP A 581 -10.27 -1.62 -38.60
CA ASP A 581 -10.77 -2.04 -39.93
C ASP A 581 -11.48 -3.39 -40.18
N ASN A 582 -12.72 -3.23 -40.71
CA ASN A 582 -13.61 -4.13 -41.46
C ASN A 582 -13.98 -5.50 -40.86
#